data_AF-M0G3L8-F1
#
_entry.id   AF-M0G3L8-F1
#
_cell.length_a   1.000
_cell.length_b   1.000
_cell.length_c   1.000
_cell.angle_alpha   90.00
_cell.angle_beta   90.00
_cell.angle_gamma   90.00
#
_symmetry.space_group_name_H-M   'P 1'
#
loop_
_entity.id
_entity.type
_entity.pdbx_description
1 polymer ?
#
loop_
_entity_poly.entity_id
_entity_poly.type
_entity_poly.pdbx_seq_one_letter_code
_entity_poly.pdbx_strand_id
1 'polypeptide(L)'
;MSQSYNRGLIEDFSRWREFSAGMWAWIFHKFTGWVLVGYLFTHIAVLSTALSGAAAYTNTIQALESLLVVRILEVGLLAVAVFHILNGLRLLFVDLGVGLEAQDKSFYASLILTGVIVVASVPTFLSGVSI
;
A
#
# COMPACT_ATOMS: atom_id res chain seq x y z
N MET A 1 -17.03 32.16 -26.09
CA MET A 1 -15.99 32.99 -25.44
C MET A 1 -15.41 32.17 -24.29
N SER A 2 -14.13 31.80 -24.33
CA SER A 2 -13.49 31.08 -23.23
C SER A 2 -13.24 32.05 -22.08
N GLN A 3 -13.79 31.74 -20.90
CA GLN A 3 -13.51 32.51 -19.69
C GLN A 3 -12.03 32.30 -19.31
N SER A 4 -11.22 33.35 -19.37
CA SER A 4 -9.84 33.31 -18.88
C SER A 4 -9.86 33.32 -17.35
N TYR A 5 -9.90 32.13 -16.74
CA TYR A 5 -9.74 32.01 -15.29
C TYR A 5 -8.35 32.51 -14.89
N ASN A 6 -8.29 33.51 -14.00
CA ASN A 6 -7.03 33.90 -13.36
C ASN A 6 -6.63 32.76 -12.40
N ARG A 7 -5.62 31.97 -12.79
CA ARG A 7 -5.16 30.80 -12.02
C ARG A 7 -4.03 31.12 -11.03
N GLY A 8 -3.76 32.40 -10.79
CA GLY A 8 -2.63 32.86 -9.98
C GLY A 8 -1.29 32.70 -10.70
N LEU A 9 -0.20 33.05 -10.00
CA LEU A 9 1.17 32.89 -10.49
C LEU A 9 1.58 31.40 -10.47
N ILE A 10 2.40 30.99 -11.44
CA ILE A 10 2.92 29.61 -11.53
C ILE A 10 3.77 29.26 -10.29
N GLU A 11 4.43 30.26 -9.71
CA GLU A 11 5.34 30.15 -8.58
C GLU A 11 4.63 30.16 -7.21
N ASP A 12 3.30 30.17 -7.17
CA ASP A 12 2.57 30.16 -5.91
C ASP A 12 2.60 28.77 -5.25
N PHE A 13 3.58 28.57 -4.38
CA PHE A 13 3.79 27.33 -3.63
C PHE A 13 2.67 27.04 -2.61
N SER A 14 1.79 27.99 -2.30
CA SER A 14 0.66 27.76 -1.37
C SER A 14 -0.27 26.65 -1.87
N ARG A 15 -0.39 26.48 -3.19
CA ARG A 15 -1.21 25.44 -3.84
C ARG A 15 -0.70 24.01 -3.58
N TRP A 16 0.55 23.86 -3.19
CA TRP A 16 1.16 22.58 -2.81
C TRP A 16 1.12 22.32 -1.30
N ARG A 17 0.49 23.22 -0.52
CA ARG A 17 0.35 23.06 0.94
C ARG A 17 -0.96 22.40 1.33
N GLU A 18 -2.00 22.56 0.51
CA GLU A 18 -3.34 22.01 0.78
C GLU A 18 -3.58 20.76 -0.07
N PHE A 19 -3.56 19.59 0.59
CA PHE A 19 -3.80 18.32 -0.08
C PHE A 19 -5.26 17.90 0.04
N SER A 20 -5.92 17.72 -1.10
CA SER A 20 -7.24 17.08 -1.14
C SER A 20 -7.14 15.56 -1.01
N ALA A 21 -8.25 14.90 -0.69
CA ALA A 21 -8.32 13.44 -0.58
C ALA A 21 -7.82 12.73 -1.85
N GLY A 22 -8.16 13.24 -3.04
CA GLY A 22 -7.66 12.71 -4.32
C GLY A 22 -6.14 12.81 -4.48
N MET A 23 -5.52 13.88 -3.99
CA MET A 23 -4.06 14.04 -4.03
C MET A 23 -3.38 13.03 -3.10
N TRP A 24 -3.90 12.82 -1.89
CA TRP A 24 -3.41 11.79 -0.97
C TRP A 24 -3.59 10.38 -1.53
N ALA A 25 -4.75 10.07 -2.11
CA ALA A 25 -5.01 8.79 -2.76
C ALA A 25 -3.97 8.48 -3.85
N TRP A 26 -3.60 9.50 -4.64
CA TRP A 26 -2.58 9.37 -5.67
C TRP A 26 -1.17 9.16 -5.09
N ILE A 27 -0.76 9.95 -4.08
CA ILE A 27 0.54 9.78 -3.42
C ILE A 27 0.67 8.38 -2.84
N PHE A 28 -0.31 7.96 -2.03
CA PHE A 28 -0.25 6.67 -1.36
C PHE A 28 -0.26 5.51 -2.35
N HIS A 29 -1.01 5.59 -3.44
CA HIS A 29 -1.02 4.54 -4.45
C HIS A 29 0.34 4.36 -5.12
N LYS A 30 1.00 5.47 -5.47
CA LYS A 30 2.36 5.43 -6.03
C LYS A 30 3.37 4.91 -5.02
N PHE A 31 3.33 5.45 -3.80
CA PHE A 31 4.25 5.04 -2.74
C PHE A 31 4.13 3.55 -2.44
N THR A 32 2.91 3.05 -2.23
CA THR A 32 2.67 1.62 -2.01
C THR A 32 3.10 0.77 -3.21
N GLY A 33 2.89 1.23 -4.45
CA GLY A 33 3.40 0.56 -5.64
C GLY A 33 4.92 0.42 -5.65
N TRP A 34 5.66 1.49 -5.32
CA TRP A 34 7.13 1.43 -5.20
C TRP A 34 7.60 0.46 -4.11
N VAL A 35 6.91 0.45 -2.96
CA VAL A 35 7.22 -0.50 -1.87
C VAL A 35 6.98 -1.94 -2.33
N LEU A 36 5.88 -2.23 -3.02
CA LEU A 36 5.59 -3.57 -3.54
C LEU A 36 6.61 -4.02 -4.59
N VAL A 37 7.01 -3.13 -5.50
CA VAL A 37 8.07 -3.43 -6.47
C VAL A 37 9.39 -3.76 -5.76
N GLY A 38 9.76 -2.98 -4.75
CA GLY A 38 10.93 -3.27 -3.91
C GLY A 38 10.83 -4.63 -3.21
N TYR A 39 9.66 -4.91 -2.63
CA TYR A 39 9.39 -6.20 -1.99
C TYR A 39 9.49 -7.37 -2.98
N LEU A 40 9.01 -7.24 -4.21
CA LEU A 40 9.07 -8.32 -5.21
C LEU A 40 10.50 -8.82 -5.45
N PHE A 41 11.51 -7.95 -5.45
CA PHE A 41 12.90 -8.39 -5.55
C PHE A 41 13.33 -9.26 -4.37
N THR A 42 12.99 -8.84 -3.14
CA THR A 42 13.28 -9.63 -1.93
C THR A 42 12.49 -10.94 -1.91
N HIS A 43 11.23 -10.91 -2.35
CA HIS A 43 10.33 -12.05 -2.38
C HIS A 43 10.83 -13.13 -3.35
N ILE A 44 11.25 -12.73 -4.55
CA ILE A 44 11.83 -13.63 -5.54
C ILE A 44 13.14 -14.23 -5.00
N ALA A 45 13.99 -13.45 -4.33
CA ALA A 45 15.22 -13.96 -3.74
C ALA A 45 14.96 -15.04 -2.68
N VAL A 46 13.99 -14.83 -1.78
CA VAL A 46 13.60 -15.82 -0.76
C VAL A 46 12.99 -17.06 -1.41
N LEU A 47 12.05 -16.90 -2.35
CA LEU A 47 11.46 -18.04 -3.08
C LEU A 47 12.50 -18.84 -3.86
N SER A 48 13.54 -18.19 -4.39
CA SER A 48 14.60 -18.85 -5.16
C SER A 48 15.40 -19.85 -4.32
N THR A 49 15.41 -19.73 -2.99
CA THR A 49 16.04 -20.73 -2.10
C THR A 49 15.40 -22.12 -2.21
N ALA A 50 14.15 -22.21 -2.68
CA ALA A 50 13.50 -23.49 -2.98
C ALA A 50 14.20 -24.27 -4.09
N LEU A 51 14.93 -23.61 -5.00
CA LEU A 51 15.73 -24.25 -6.03
C LEU A 51 16.92 -25.04 -5.45
N SER A 52 17.36 -24.68 -4.26
CA SER A 52 18.41 -25.41 -3.52
C SER A 52 17.85 -26.56 -2.66
N GLY A 53 16.55 -26.82 -2.73
CA GLY A 53 15.86 -27.89 -2.02
C GLY A 53 14.96 -27.40 -0.88
N ALA A 54 14.01 -28.25 -0.50
CA ALA A 54 12.99 -27.90 0.50
C ALA A 54 13.58 -27.49 1.86
N ALA A 55 14.68 -28.13 2.29
CA ALA A 55 15.35 -27.78 3.54
C ALA A 55 15.93 -26.36 3.53
N ALA A 56 16.53 -25.93 2.41
CA ALA A 56 17.09 -24.58 2.29
C ALA A 56 16.00 -23.51 2.37
N TYR A 57 14.87 -23.73 1.71
CA TYR A 57 13.70 -22.84 1.76
C TYR A 57 13.12 -22.74 3.18
N THR A 58 12.82 -23.90 3.79
CA THR A 58 12.25 -23.93 5.15
C THR A 58 13.16 -23.26 6.16
N ASN A 59 14.48 -23.53 6.12
CA ASN A 59 15.44 -22.90 7.02
C ASN A 59 15.51 -21.37 6.81
N THR A 60 15.44 -20.91 5.56
CA THR A 60 15.45 -19.47 5.24
C THR A 60 14.22 -18.76 5.81
N ILE A 61 13.03 -19.33 5.59
CA ILE A 61 11.77 -18.77 6.12
C ILE A 61 11.80 -18.76 7.64
N GLN A 62 12.16 -19.87 8.29
CA GLN A 62 12.25 -19.95 9.75
C GLN A 62 13.22 -18.94 10.33
N ALA A 63 14.37 -18.73 9.69
CA ALA A 63 15.35 -17.73 10.13
C ALA A 63 14.79 -16.30 10.03
N LEU A 64 14.13 -15.95 8.92
CA LEU A 64 13.52 -14.63 8.75
C LEU A 64 12.38 -14.40 9.76
N GLU A 65 11.51 -15.39 9.92
CA GLU A 65 10.36 -15.37 10.82
C GLU A 65 10.74 -15.30 12.31
N SER A 66 11.97 -15.71 12.67
CA SER A 66 12.49 -15.56 14.03
C SER A 66 12.80 -14.11 14.40
N LEU A 67 12.92 -13.22 13.40
CA LEU A 67 13.23 -11.81 13.61
C LEU A 67 11.94 -11.01 13.80
N LEU A 68 11.77 -10.40 14.97
CA LEU A 68 10.61 -9.54 15.28
C LEU A 68 10.43 -8.42 14.24
N VAL A 69 11.52 -7.84 13.73
CA VAL A 69 11.45 -6.80 12.69
C VAL A 69 10.79 -7.32 11.41
N VAL A 70 11.06 -8.57 11.01
CA VAL A 70 10.43 -9.17 9.83
C VAL A 70 8.93 -9.35 10.06
N ARG A 71 8.52 -9.83 11.24
CA ARG A 71 7.09 -9.96 11.59
C ARG A 71 6.34 -8.62 11.51
N ILE A 72 6.96 -7.54 11.99
CA ILE A 72 6.39 -6.19 11.88
C ILE A 72 6.32 -5.75 10.41
N LEU A 73 7.37 -6.01 9.63
CA LEU A 73 7.41 -5.70 8.20
C LEU A 73 6.36 -6.49 7.41
N GLU A 74 6.02 -7.72 7.80
CA GLU A 74 4.96 -8.52 7.18
C GLU A 74 3.57 -7.88 7.38
N VAL A 75 3.28 -7.38 8.59
CA VAL A 75 2.04 -6.62 8.85
C VAL A 75 2.01 -5.33 8.03
N GLY A 76 3.15 -4.61 7.96
CA GLY A 76 3.28 -3.42 7.14
C GLY A 76 3.10 -3.70 5.65
N LEU A 77 3.67 -4.81 5.16
CA LEU A 77 3.53 -5.26 3.78
C LEU A 77 2.08 -5.61 3.45
N LEU A 78 1.36 -6.27 4.36
CA LEU A 78 -0.08 -6.51 4.20
C LEU A 78 -0.84 -5.18 4.08
N ALA A 79 -0.54 -4.20 4.93
CA ALA A 79 -1.16 -2.87 4.87
C ALA A 79 -0.95 -2.21 3.50
N VAL A 80 0.30 -2.23 3.02
CA VAL A 80 0.69 -1.70 1.71
C VAL A 80 -0.06 -2.42 0.59
N ALA A 81 -0.08 -3.75 0.58
CA ALA A 81 -0.70 -4.55 -0.47
C ALA A 81 -2.22 -4.33 -0.51
N VAL A 82 -2.89 -4.41 0.64
CA VAL A 82 -4.35 -4.24 0.73
C VAL A 82 -4.77 -2.84 0.29
N PHE A 83 -4.10 -1.80 0.77
CA PHE A 83 -4.40 -0.43 0.33
C PHE A 83 -4.16 -0.27 -1.17
N HIS A 84 -3.04 -0.78 -1.71
CA HIS A 84 -2.72 -0.66 -3.12
C HIS A 84 -3.80 -1.30 -4.01
N ILE A 85 -4.28 -2.49 -3.63
CA ILE A 85 -5.35 -3.20 -4.33
C ILE A 85 -6.67 -2.42 -4.24
N LEU A 86 -7.09 -2.02 -3.04
CA LEU A 86 -8.37 -1.30 -2.85
C LEU A 86 -8.38 0.03 -3.59
N ASN A 87 -7.28 0.79 -3.52
CA ASN A 87 -7.17 2.05 -4.24
C ASN A 87 -7.04 1.85 -5.76
N GLY A 88 -6.39 0.77 -6.21
CA GLY A 88 -6.37 0.37 -7.63
C GLY A 88 -7.76 0.02 -8.16
N LEU A 89 -8.57 -0.69 -7.38
CA LEU A 89 -9.97 -0.97 -7.73
C LEU A 89 -10.82 0.31 -7.78
N ARG A 90 -10.61 1.24 -6.85
CA ARG A 90 -11.23 2.58 -6.91
C ARG A 90 -10.89 3.29 -8.23
N LEU A 91 -9.61 3.27 -8.64
CA LEU A 91 -9.19 3.89 -9.90
C LEU A 91 -9.84 3.21 -11.10
N LEU A 92 -9.88 1.87 -11.13
CA LEU A 92 -10.58 1.12 -12.17
C LEU A 92 -12.05 1.53 -12.29
N PHE A 93 -12.78 1.65 -11.18
CA PHE A 93 -14.18 2.09 -11.21
C PHE A 93 -14.32 3.53 -11.72
N VAL A 94 -13.45 4.43 -11.31
CA VAL A 94 -13.43 5.82 -11.80
C VAL A 94 -13.17 5.86 -13.31
N ASP A 95 -12.24 5.05 -13.81
CA ASP A 95 -11.92 4.95 -15.24
C ASP A 95 -13.11 4.40 -16.06
N LEU A 96 -13.94 3.55 -15.44
CA LEU A 96 -15.20 3.07 -16.01
C LEU A 96 -16.37 4.06 -15.86
N GLY A 97 -16.12 5.26 -15.30
CA GLY A 97 -17.14 6.28 -15.06
C GLY A 97 -18.03 6.04 -13.84
N VAL A 98 -17.70 5.08 -12.98
CA VAL A 98 -18.46 4.72 -11.78
C VAL A 98 -17.89 5.44 -10.55
N GLY A 99 -18.77 6.10 -9.79
CA GLY A 99 -18.39 6.70 -8.51
C GLY A 99 -17.66 8.05 -8.60
N LEU A 100 -17.79 8.77 -9.72
CA LEU A 100 -17.14 10.07 -9.94
C LEU A 100 -17.48 11.14 -8.89
N GLU A 101 -18.71 11.14 -8.36
CA GLU A 101 -19.16 12.06 -7.31
C GLU A 101 -18.80 11.58 -5.89
N ALA A 102 -18.33 10.34 -5.75
CA ALA A 102 -18.04 9.70 -4.47
C ALA A 102 -16.54 9.38 -4.29
N GLN A 103 -15.67 10.06 -5.03
CA GLN A 103 -14.22 9.79 -5.05
C GLN A 103 -13.54 9.92 -3.69
N ASP A 104 -13.95 10.89 -2.88
CA ASP A 104 -13.38 11.10 -1.54
C ASP A 104 -13.89 10.04 -0.57
N LYS A 105 -15.19 9.73 -0.64
CA LYS A 105 -15.81 8.68 0.19
C LYS A 105 -15.20 7.32 -0.09
N SER A 106 -14.97 6.98 -1.35
CA SER A 106 -14.34 5.70 -1.73
C SER A 106 -12.87 5.62 -1.30
N PHE A 107 -12.15 6.74 -1.26
CA PHE A 107 -10.80 6.79 -0.70
C PHE A 107 -10.78 6.58 0.83
N TYR A 108 -11.67 7.26 1.58
CA TYR A 108 -11.75 7.01 3.02
C TYR A 108 -12.22 5.59 3.35
N ALA A 109 -13.14 5.04 2.55
CA ALA A 109 -13.57 3.66 2.70
C ALA A 109 -12.41 2.67 2.48
N SER A 110 -11.54 2.89 1.49
CA SER A 110 -10.37 2.04 1.28
C SER A 110 -9.39 2.13 2.45
N LEU A 111 -9.13 3.34 2.98
CA LEU A 111 -8.29 3.53 4.16
C LEU A 111 -8.82 2.81 5.41
N ILE A 112 -10.11 2.97 5.71
CA ILE A 112 -10.75 2.34 6.88
C ILE A 112 -10.70 0.82 6.74
N LEU A 113 -11.06 0.29 5.56
CA LEU A 113 -11.04 -1.15 5.31
C LEU A 113 -9.63 -1.72 5.43
N THR A 114 -8.61 -1.04 4.89
CA THR A 114 -7.21 -1.41 5.12
C THR A 114 -6.89 -1.45 6.61
N GLY A 115 -7.23 -0.39 7.36
CA GLY A 115 -6.96 -0.32 8.79
C GLY A 115 -7.60 -1.47 9.57
N VAL A 116 -8.86 -1.79 9.28
CA VAL A 116 -9.58 -2.92 9.91
C VAL A 116 -8.89 -4.25 9.61
N ILE A 117 -8.53 -4.52 8.35
CA ILE A 117 -7.86 -5.76 7.96
C ILE A 117 -6.49 -5.89 8.64
N VAL A 118 -5.72 -4.80 8.67
CA VAL A 118 -4.39 -4.78 9.30
C VAL A 118 -4.49 -5.06 10.79
N VAL A 119 -5.35 -4.35 11.51
CA VAL A 119 -5.55 -4.55 12.96
C VAL A 119 -6.01 -5.99 13.24
N ALA A 120 -6.96 -6.50 12.45
CA ALA A 120 -7.44 -7.88 12.59
C ALA A 120 -6.35 -8.93 12.30
N SER A 121 -5.35 -8.62 11.48
CA SER A 121 -4.25 -9.53 11.15
C SER A 121 -3.14 -9.59 12.20
N VAL A 122 -3.02 -8.57 13.07
CA VAL A 122 -1.92 -8.48 14.05
C VAL A 122 -1.76 -9.75 14.89
N PRO A 123 -2.83 -10.35 15.46
CA PRO A 123 -2.70 -11.59 16.22
C PRO A 123 -2.12 -12.74 15.39
N THR A 124 -2.50 -12.85 14.12
CA THR A 124 -2.00 -13.90 13.22
C THR A 124 -0.50 -13.75 12.99
N PHE A 125 -0.03 -12.54 12.68
CA PHE A 125 1.38 -12.30 12.37
C PHE A 125 2.30 -12.25 13.60
N LEU A 126 1.77 -11.91 14.78
CA LEU A 126 2.57 -11.81 16.01
C LEU A 126 2.40 -13.00 16.96
N SER A 127 1.47 -13.92 16.69
CA SER A 127 1.34 -15.14 17.49
C SER A 127 2.64 -15.96 17.47
N GLY A 128 3.04 -16.47 18.64
CA GLY A 128 4.26 -17.27 18.77
C GLY A 128 5.57 -16.49 18.93
N VAL A 129 5.52 -15.15 18.92
CA VAL A 129 6.68 -14.31 19.31
C VAL A 129 6.77 -14.29 20.83
N SER A 130 7.80 -14.93 21.40
CA SER A 130 8.22 -14.68 22.78
C SER A 130 9.05 -13.38 22.80
N ILE A 131 8.52 -12.32 23.42
CA ILE A 131 9.26 -11.08 23.70
C ILE A 131 10.19 -11.30 24.88
#